data_AF-A0A7D9IY24-F1
#
_entry.id   AF-A0A7D9IY24-F1
#
_cell.length_a   1.000
_cell.length_b   1.000
_cell.length_c   1.000
_cell.angle_alpha   90.00
_cell.angle_beta   90.00
_cell.angle_gamma   90.00
#
_symmetry.space_group_name_H-M   'P 1'
#
loop_
_entity.id
_entity.type
_entity.pdbx_description
1 polymer ?
#
loop_
_entity_poly.entity_id
_entity_poly.type
_entity_poly.pdbx_seq_one_letter_code
_entity_poly.pdbx_strand_id
1 'polypeptide(L)'
;MADDPTSDFPVQGILPKRETGAERFLTMFPNYDGRDVLIAIFDTGVDPGAPGLTETSDGKRKVVDLIDCTGSGDIDTSTVVQSQDGYITGLTGRKLKVPADWTNSSNDYHIGIKSAFSLFPKLLKERIK
;
A
#
# COMPACT_ATOMS: atom_id res chain seq x y z
N MET A 1 34.81 -7.41 -18.87
CA MET A 1 33.99 -8.63 -18.94
C MET A 1 32.59 -8.20 -18.61
N ALA A 2 31.61 -8.49 -19.47
CA ALA A 2 30.22 -8.11 -19.21
C ALA A 2 29.71 -8.91 -18.01
N ASP A 3 29.08 -8.22 -17.06
CA ASP A 3 28.45 -8.87 -15.90
C ASP A 3 27.46 -9.93 -16.38
N ASP A 4 27.58 -11.12 -15.79
CA ASP A 4 26.68 -12.24 -16.04
C ASP A 4 25.26 -11.84 -15.61
N PRO A 5 24.28 -11.77 -16.53
CA PRO A 5 22.90 -11.41 -16.23
C PRO A 5 22.19 -12.45 -15.35
N THR A 6 22.84 -13.57 -15.02
CA THR A 6 22.36 -14.58 -14.08
C THR A 6 22.92 -14.45 -12.66
N SER A 7 23.79 -13.49 -12.38
CA SER A 7 24.28 -13.26 -11.02
C SER A 7 23.17 -12.69 -10.14
N ASP A 8 22.90 -13.34 -8.99
CA ASP A 8 21.95 -12.86 -8.01
C ASP A 8 22.25 -11.41 -7.62
N PHE A 9 21.21 -10.57 -7.58
CA PHE A 9 21.35 -9.17 -7.18
C PHE A 9 22.11 -9.07 -5.83
N PRO A 10 23.13 -8.20 -5.70
CA PRO A 10 23.95 -8.15 -4.50
C PRO A 10 23.20 -7.51 -3.33
N VAL A 11 22.38 -8.31 -2.65
CA VAL A 11 21.59 -7.90 -1.47
C VAL A 11 22.45 -7.51 -0.27
N GLN A 12 23.71 -7.98 -0.23
CA GLN A 12 24.65 -7.75 0.86
C GLN A 12 25.08 -6.27 1.00
N GLY A 13 24.94 -5.47 -0.06
CA GLY A 13 25.31 -4.05 -0.06
C GLY A 13 24.17 -3.07 0.22
N ILE A 14 22.92 -3.54 0.31
CA ILE A 14 21.76 -2.66 0.49
C ILE A 14 21.70 -2.09 1.92
N LEU A 15 22.11 -2.90 2.91
CA LEU A 15 22.14 -2.55 4.32
C LEU A 15 23.50 -2.94 4.93
N PRO A 16 24.14 -2.08 5.72
CA PRO A 16 25.47 -2.33 6.30
C PRO A 16 25.43 -3.32 7.47
N LYS A 17 24.89 -4.53 7.26
CA LYS A 17 24.66 -5.54 8.32
C LYS A 17 25.95 -6.09 8.92
N ARG A 18 27.04 -6.10 8.14
CA ARG A 18 28.38 -6.55 8.57
C ARG A 18 29.05 -5.49 9.42
N GLU A 19 29.03 -4.25 8.96
CA GLU A 19 29.67 -3.10 9.60
C GLU A 19 28.95 -2.73 10.90
N THR A 20 27.61 -2.81 10.93
CA THR A 20 26.82 -2.63 12.16
C THR A 20 26.91 -3.83 13.10
N GLY A 21 27.46 -4.96 12.67
CA GLY A 21 27.56 -6.19 13.44
C GLY A 21 26.23 -6.95 13.63
N ALA A 22 25.15 -6.52 12.96
CA ALA A 22 23.83 -7.16 13.02
C ALA A 22 23.88 -8.62 12.55
N GLU A 23 24.66 -8.91 11.50
CA GLU A 23 24.86 -10.27 11.02
C GLU A 23 25.53 -11.15 12.10
N ARG A 24 26.62 -10.68 12.71
CA ARG A 24 27.32 -11.39 13.78
C ARG A 24 26.42 -11.63 14.99
N PHE A 25 25.60 -10.64 15.34
CA PHE A 25 24.64 -10.75 16.45
C PHE A 25 23.62 -11.87 16.21
N LEU A 26 23.02 -11.93 15.01
CA LEU A 26 22.07 -12.98 14.66
C LEU A 26 22.71 -14.37 14.57
N THR A 27 23.98 -14.48 14.16
CA THR A 27 24.71 -15.75 14.21
C THR A 27 24.86 -16.29 15.64
N MET A 28 25.10 -15.40 16.62
CA MET A 28 25.21 -15.80 18.04
C MET A 28 23.86 -16.03 18.70
N PHE A 29 22.82 -15.30 18.27
CA PHE A 29 21.48 -15.36 18.83
C PHE A 29 20.42 -15.53 17.71
N PRO A 30 20.28 -16.75 17.14
CA PRO A 30 19.47 -16.96 15.93
C PRO A 30 17.98 -16.61 16.06
N ASN A 31 17.46 -16.58 17.29
CA ASN A 31 16.05 -16.26 17.56
C ASN A 31 15.81 -14.79 17.92
N TYR A 32 16.85 -13.94 17.87
CA TYR A 32 16.76 -12.51 18.23
C TYR A 32 16.60 -11.66 16.97
N ASP A 33 15.75 -12.12 16.06
CA ASP A 33 15.50 -11.59 14.72
C ASP A 33 14.32 -10.62 14.64
N GLY A 34 13.76 -10.24 15.79
CA GLY A 34 12.61 -9.35 15.89
C GLY A 34 11.25 -10.04 15.84
N ARG A 35 11.19 -11.38 15.85
CA ARG A 35 9.93 -12.10 16.05
C ARG A 35 9.21 -11.64 17.33
N ASP A 36 7.89 -11.64 17.28
CA ASP A 36 7.00 -11.19 18.36
C ASP A 36 7.14 -9.71 18.76
N VAL A 37 7.78 -8.89 17.91
CA VAL A 37 7.87 -7.43 18.06
C VAL A 37 7.07 -6.73 16.96
N LEU A 38 6.25 -5.75 17.33
CA LEU A 38 5.57 -4.86 16.39
C LEU A 38 6.28 -3.50 16.34
N ILE A 39 6.60 -3.03 15.14
CA ILE A 39 7.24 -1.74 14.90
C ILE A 39 6.27 -0.85 14.12
N ALA A 40 6.03 0.37 14.62
CA ALA A 40 5.35 1.41 13.87
C ALA A 40 6.38 2.29 13.15
N ILE A 41 6.16 2.55 11.86
CA ILE A 41 7.03 3.39 11.03
C ILE A 41 6.25 4.64 10.64
N PHE A 42 6.74 5.81 11.05
CA PHE A 42 6.16 7.11 10.70
C PHE A 42 7.01 7.72 9.59
N ASP A 43 6.58 7.53 8.36
CA ASP A 43 7.27 7.98 7.15
C ASP A 43 6.23 8.42 6.11
N THR A 44 6.67 8.68 4.89
CA THR A 44 5.87 9.06 3.72
C THR A 44 5.02 7.91 3.13
N GLY A 45 5.20 6.69 3.63
CA GLY A 45 4.51 5.48 3.18
C GLY A 45 5.48 4.37 2.82
N VAL A 46 4.94 3.20 2.49
CA VAL A 46 5.72 2.03 2.05
C VAL A 46 4.91 1.20 1.07
N ASP A 47 5.58 0.50 0.15
CA ASP A 47 4.95 -0.51 -0.71
C ASP A 47 4.95 -1.88 -0.02
N PRO A 48 3.79 -2.38 0.47
CA PRO A 48 3.71 -3.69 1.11
C PRO A 48 3.91 -4.86 0.12
N GLY A 49 3.83 -4.61 -1.20
CA GLY A 49 4.09 -5.60 -2.24
C GLY A 49 5.57 -5.83 -2.53
N ALA A 50 6.47 -5.05 -1.92
CA ALA A 50 7.90 -5.23 -2.08
C ALA A 50 8.34 -6.61 -1.54
N PRO A 51 9.16 -7.40 -2.26
CA PRO A 51 9.49 -8.78 -1.88
C PRO A 51 9.99 -8.94 -0.43
N GLY A 52 10.77 -7.98 0.09
CA GLY A 52 11.30 -8.01 1.46
C GLY A 52 10.31 -7.63 2.57
N LEU A 53 9.06 -7.28 2.22
CA LEU A 53 7.99 -6.88 3.12
C LEU A 53 6.79 -7.83 3.12
N THR A 54 6.89 -8.94 2.40
CA THR A 54 5.81 -9.95 2.30
C THR A 54 5.67 -10.74 3.61
N GLU A 55 6.76 -11.37 4.05
CA GLU A 55 6.77 -12.32 5.16
C GLU A 55 7.87 -12.02 6.18
N THR A 56 7.61 -12.36 7.44
CA THR A 56 8.58 -12.38 8.54
C THR A 56 9.42 -13.65 8.49
N SER A 57 10.48 -13.73 9.31
CA SER A 57 11.32 -14.94 9.41
C SER A 57 10.58 -16.18 9.92
N ASP A 58 9.42 -16.00 10.57
CA ASP A 58 8.53 -17.07 11.04
C ASP A 58 7.27 -17.26 10.18
N GLY A 59 7.28 -16.75 8.94
CA GLY A 59 6.24 -17.03 7.93
C GLY A 59 4.92 -16.28 8.14
N LYS A 60 4.90 -15.23 8.97
CA LYS A 60 3.71 -14.38 9.18
C LYS A 60 3.76 -13.20 8.21
N ARG A 61 2.60 -12.59 7.94
CA ARG A 61 2.54 -11.33 7.18
C ARG A 61 3.33 -10.24 7.92
N LYS A 62 4.24 -9.57 7.22
CA LYS A 62 5.15 -8.58 7.84
C LYS A 62 4.55 -7.19 8.02
N VAL A 63 3.76 -6.69 7.06
CA VAL A 63 3.00 -5.44 7.20
C VAL A 63 1.59 -5.77 7.65
N VAL A 64 1.26 -5.47 8.92
CA VAL A 64 -0.05 -5.78 9.50
C VAL A 64 -1.07 -4.66 9.31
N ASP A 65 -0.62 -3.41 9.17
CA ASP A 65 -1.46 -2.24 8.97
C ASP A 65 -0.71 -1.14 8.20
N LEU A 66 -1.47 -0.27 7.52
CA LEU A 66 -0.97 0.84 6.72
C LEU A 66 -1.95 2.01 6.82
N ILE A 67 -1.57 3.07 7.54
CA ILE A 67 -2.45 4.20 7.84
C ILE A 67 -1.90 5.47 7.19
N ASP A 68 -2.73 6.15 6.38
CA ASP A 68 -2.47 7.52 5.94
C ASP A 68 -3.02 8.50 6.97
N CYS A 69 -2.15 9.06 7.80
CA CYS A 69 -2.51 10.07 8.80
C CYS A 69 -2.60 11.50 8.24
N THR A 70 -2.37 11.70 6.94
CA THR A 70 -2.36 13.05 6.34
C THR A 70 -3.75 13.51 5.88
N GLY A 71 -4.70 12.59 5.74
CA GLY A 71 -6.03 12.85 5.15
C GLY A 71 -5.97 13.11 3.63
N SER A 72 -4.81 12.92 3.00
CA SER A 72 -4.64 13.14 1.56
C SER A 72 -5.53 12.22 0.73
N GLY A 73 -5.86 11.04 1.25
CA GLY A 73 -6.79 10.07 0.68
C GLY A 73 -8.27 10.32 0.97
N ASP A 74 -8.65 11.25 1.86
CA ASP A 74 -10.02 11.33 2.37
C ASP A 74 -11.04 11.72 1.29
N ILE A 75 -12.18 11.03 1.27
CA ILE A 75 -13.30 11.30 0.37
C ILE A 75 -14.58 11.38 1.23
N ASP A 76 -15.30 12.49 1.16
CA ASP A 76 -16.63 12.58 1.75
C ASP A 76 -17.58 11.63 1.01
N THR A 77 -18.07 10.62 1.72
CA THR A 77 -18.99 9.59 1.25
C THR A 77 -20.32 9.61 2.01
N SER A 78 -20.64 10.75 2.63
CA SER A 78 -21.88 10.96 3.38
C SER A 78 -23.14 10.93 2.51
N THR A 79 -23.00 11.12 1.19
CA THR A 79 -24.12 11.01 0.25
C THR A 79 -24.42 9.56 -0.05
N VAL A 80 -25.65 9.14 0.21
CA VAL A 80 -26.16 7.79 -0.06
C VAL A 80 -27.13 7.83 -1.23
N VAL A 81 -26.95 6.91 -2.18
CA VAL A 81 -27.85 6.73 -3.33
C VAL A 81 -28.25 5.27 -3.46
N GLN A 82 -29.39 5.04 -4.10
CA GLN A 82 -29.90 3.71 -4.38
C GLN A 82 -29.73 3.39 -5.86
N SER A 83 -29.40 2.14 -6.19
CA SER A 83 -29.33 1.72 -7.59
C SER A 83 -30.74 1.57 -8.17
N GLN A 84 -30.92 2.06 -9.40
CA GLN A 84 -32.10 1.85 -10.23
C GLN A 84 -31.66 1.19 -11.52
N ASP A 85 -32.23 0.03 -11.83
CA ASP A 85 -31.90 -0.78 -13.02
C ASP A 85 -30.40 -1.09 -13.20
N GLY A 86 -29.66 -1.24 -12.09
CA GLY A 86 -28.22 -1.50 -12.11
C GLY A 86 -27.35 -0.26 -12.35
N TYR A 87 -27.91 0.94 -12.21
CA TYR A 87 -27.19 2.21 -12.34
C TYR A 87 -27.34 3.09 -11.10
N ILE A 88 -26.34 3.93 -10.86
CA ILE A 88 -26.38 5.04 -9.89
C ILE A 88 -25.98 6.34 -10.60
N THR A 89 -26.50 7.48 -10.15
CA THR A 89 -26.04 8.80 -10.62
C THR A 89 -25.00 9.32 -9.65
N GLY A 90 -23.75 9.46 -10.09
CA GLY A 90 -22.67 9.99 -9.26
C GLY A 90 -22.78 11.51 -9.04
N LEU A 91 -21.98 12.05 -8.12
CA LEU A 91 -21.99 13.50 -7.79
C LEU A 91 -21.61 14.42 -8.96
N THR A 92 -21.00 13.88 -10.02
CA THR A 92 -20.75 14.61 -11.28
C THR A 92 -21.96 14.67 -12.22
N GLY A 93 -23.07 14.03 -11.87
CA GLY A 93 -24.23 13.80 -12.75
C GLY A 93 -24.07 12.63 -13.73
N ARG A 94 -22.89 11.99 -13.79
CA ARG A 94 -22.65 10.82 -14.65
C ARG A 94 -23.40 9.60 -14.12
N LYS A 95 -24.00 8.83 -15.04
CA LYS A 95 -24.52 7.50 -14.73
C LYS A 95 -23.37 6.50 -14.63
N LEU A 96 -23.30 5.78 -13.52
CA LEU A 96 -22.32 4.73 -13.25
C LEU A 96 -23.05 3.38 -13.20
N LYS A 97 -22.52 2.38 -13.89
CA LYS A 97 -23.07 1.02 -13.86
C LYS A 97 -22.55 0.30 -12.63
N VAL A 98 -23.45 -0.28 -11.84
CA VAL A 98 -23.10 -1.16 -10.73
C VAL A 98 -22.78 -2.54 -11.32
N PRO A 99 -21.62 -3.14 -11.01
CA PRO A 99 -21.31 -4.50 -11.43
C PRO A 99 -22.34 -5.50 -10.87
N ALA A 100 -22.78 -6.44 -11.71
CA ALA A 100 -23.87 -7.36 -11.36
C ALA A 100 -23.46 -8.43 -10.32
N ASP A 101 -22.16 -8.63 -10.13
CA ASP A 101 -21.55 -9.53 -9.17
C ASP A 101 -21.37 -8.91 -7.77
N TRP A 102 -21.66 -7.62 -7.61
CA TRP A 102 -21.61 -6.97 -6.31
C TRP A 102 -22.80 -7.39 -5.44
N THR A 103 -22.51 -7.78 -4.20
CA THR A 103 -23.53 -8.10 -3.20
C THR A 103 -23.75 -6.91 -2.29
N ASN A 104 -24.94 -6.31 -2.36
CA ASN A 104 -25.35 -5.20 -1.49
C ASN A 104 -26.84 -5.36 -1.11
N SER A 105 -27.10 -5.88 0.09
CA SER A 105 -28.45 -6.19 0.55
C SER A 105 -29.30 -4.97 0.88
N SER A 106 -28.70 -3.83 1.24
CA SER A 106 -29.44 -2.59 1.52
C SER A 106 -29.75 -1.78 0.26
N ASN A 107 -29.04 -2.08 -0.84
CA ASN A 107 -29.01 -1.28 -2.07
C ASN A 107 -28.54 0.18 -1.84
N ASP A 108 -28.00 0.50 -0.66
CA ASP A 108 -27.39 1.80 -0.36
C ASP A 108 -25.95 1.85 -0.87
N TYR A 109 -25.64 2.87 -1.66
CA TYR A 109 -24.29 3.15 -2.15
C TYR A 109 -23.83 4.51 -1.62
N HIS A 110 -22.77 4.48 -0.83
CA HIS A 110 -22.08 5.68 -0.38
C HIS A 110 -21.18 6.21 -1.49
N ILE A 111 -21.47 7.40 -1.98
CA ILE A 111 -20.76 8.00 -3.11
C ILE A 111 -20.00 9.24 -2.66
N GLY A 112 -18.83 9.43 -3.26
CA GLY A 112 -17.98 10.57 -3.06
C GLY A 112 -17.27 10.98 -4.35
N ILE A 113 -16.64 12.14 -4.34
CA ILE A 113 -15.87 12.65 -5.48
C ILE A 113 -14.59 13.29 -4.99
N LYS A 114 -13.49 13.05 -5.71
CA LYS A 114 -12.22 13.72 -5.49
C LYS A 114 -11.59 14.09 -6.82
N SER A 115 -11.00 15.29 -6.88
CA SER A 115 -10.25 15.72 -8.06
C SER A 115 -8.97 14.89 -8.19
N ALA A 116 -8.71 14.28 -9.34
CA ALA A 116 -7.49 13.53 -9.58
C ALA A 116 -6.22 14.39 -9.36
N PHE A 117 -6.26 15.67 -9.74
CA PHE A 117 -5.18 16.62 -9.48
C PHE A 117 -4.95 16.91 -7.99
N SER A 118 -5.88 16.56 -7.09
CA SER A 118 -5.62 16.64 -5.65
C SER A 118 -4.78 15.46 -5.15
N LEU A 119 -4.86 14.30 -5.81
CA LEU A 119 -4.16 13.07 -5.44
C LEU A 119 -2.75 12.97 -6.06
N PHE A 120 -2.52 13.63 -7.19
CA PHE A 120 -1.25 13.51 -7.90
C PHE A 120 -0.09 14.16 -7.12
N PRO A 121 1.10 13.57 -7.12
CA PRO A 121 2.30 14.23 -6.62
C PRO A 121 2.65 15.44 -7.48
N LYS A 122 3.34 16.44 -6.90
CA LYS A 122 3.70 17.70 -7.58
C LYS A 122 4.36 17.47 -8.95
N LEU A 123 5.34 16.56 -9.00
CA LEU A 123 6.08 16.21 -10.21
C LEU A 123 5.18 15.65 -11.32
N LEU A 124 4.12 14.92 -10.97
CA LEU A 124 3.16 14.42 -11.95
C LEU A 124 2.28 15.54 -12.50
N LYS A 125 1.82 16.46 -11.62
CA LYS A 125 1.02 17.62 -12.04
C LYS A 125 1.77 18.53 -13.02
N GLU A 126 3.09 18.68 -12.86
CA GLU A 126 3.93 19.49 -13.75
C GLU A 126 4.08 18.89 -15.15
N ARG A 127 3.94 17.57 -15.31
CA ARG A 127 4.07 16.88 -16.60
C ARG A 127 2.76 16.78 -17.40
N ILE A 128 1.62 16.89 -16.72
CA ILE A 128 0.29 16.76 -17.33
C ILE A 128 -0.29 18.12 -17.75
N LYS A 129 0.30 19.23 -17.29
CA LYS A 129 -0.11 20.59 -17.64
C LYS A 129 0.30 21.01 -19.05
#